data_AF-A0A0D2FGI2-F1
#
_entry.id   AF-A0A0D2FGI2-F1
#
_cell.length_a   1.000
_cell.length_b   1.000
_cell.length_c   1.000
_cell.angle_alpha   90.00
_cell.angle_beta   90.00
_cell.angle_gamma   90.00
#
_symmetry.space_group_name_H-M   'P 1'
#
loop_
_entity.id
_entity.type
_entity.pdbx_description
1 polymer ?
#
loop_
_entity_poly.entity_id
_entity_poly.type
_entity_poly.pdbx_seq_one_letter_code
_entity_poly.pdbx_strand_id
1 'polypeptide(L)'
;MDFSPSTWRVLGLSVAATYIGLGSFAITFPVAAGKTFGLYPHSSSSSLSGSPSTAPPGTNANPTKSRTSPAEHANADVANHAAAVTTSMALLGARDLSIGLALAKLGADAKLPEMGTVILAGMVLCAVDVYQIWRLRGAGWGAAFAAGAGIWVGIGVGLVQL
;
A
#
# COMPACT_ATOMS: atom_id res chain seq x y z
N MET A 1 -17.90 -13.88 25.44
CA MET A 1 -16.84 -13.41 26.36
C MET A 1 -16.98 -11.91 26.39
N ASP A 2 -17.50 -11.36 27.48
CA ASP A 2 -17.70 -9.92 27.59
C ASP A 2 -16.37 -9.27 27.93
N PHE A 3 -15.75 -8.61 26.94
CA PHE A 3 -14.51 -7.87 27.16
C PHE A 3 -14.80 -6.57 27.91
N SER A 4 -13.88 -6.16 28.77
CA SER A 4 -13.97 -4.87 29.47
C SER A 4 -13.94 -3.71 28.45
N PRO A 5 -14.69 -2.60 28.67
CA PRO A 5 -14.58 -1.40 27.84
C PRO A 5 -13.15 -0.87 27.69
N SER A 6 -12.31 -1.10 28.72
CA SER A 6 -10.89 -0.77 28.66
C SER A 6 -10.13 -1.57 27.61
N THR A 7 -10.43 -2.86 27.43
CA THR A 7 -9.85 -3.73 26.40
C THR A 7 -10.20 -3.21 25.01
N TRP A 8 -11.47 -2.89 24.78
CA TRP A 8 -11.91 -2.33 23.50
C TRP A 8 -11.28 -0.98 23.19
N ARG A 9 -11.11 -0.12 24.20
CA ARG A 9 -10.39 1.15 24.05
C ARG A 9 -8.95 0.94 23.59
N VAL A 10 -8.23 -0.01 24.19
CA VAL A 10 -6.86 -0.33 23.80
C VAL A 10 -6.81 -0.90 22.37
N LEU A 11 -7.78 -1.73 21.99
CA LEU A 11 -7.89 -2.26 20.62
C LEU A 11 -8.17 -1.15 19.60
N GLY A 12 -9.05 -0.20 19.90
CA GLY A 12 -9.27 0.94 18.99
C GLY A 12 -8.06 1.87 18.89
N LEU A 13 -7.36 2.11 20.02
CA LEU A 13 -6.13 2.89 20.03
C LEU A 13 -4.97 2.20 19.30
N SER A 14 -4.91 0.87 19.28
CA SER A 14 -3.91 0.15 18.48
C SER A 14 -4.16 0.30 16.98
N VAL A 15 -5.43 0.32 16.56
CA VAL A 15 -5.83 0.67 15.19
C VAL A 15 -5.42 2.13 14.88
N ALA A 16 -5.68 3.07 15.79
CA ALA A 16 -5.26 4.46 15.64
C ALA A 16 -3.73 4.59 15.46
N ALA A 17 -2.95 3.93 16.32
CA ALA A 17 -1.49 3.93 16.24
C ALA A 17 -0.99 3.35 14.91
N THR A 18 -1.67 2.31 14.40
CA THR A 18 -1.31 1.71 13.11
C THR A 18 -1.57 2.68 11.95
N TYR A 19 -2.73 3.37 11.93
CA TYR A 19 -3.03 4.40 10.95
C TYR A 19 -2.04 5.57 11.00
N ILE A 20 -1.67 6.06 12.20
CA ILE A 20 -0.66 7.12 12.37
C ILE A 20 0.70 6.65 11.84
N GLY A 21 1.10 5.42 12.16
CA GLY A 21 2.37 4.84 11.72
C GLY A 21 2.44 4.70 10.20
N LEU A 22 1.40 4.12 9.58
CA LEU A 22 1.28 3.99 8.12
C LEU A 22 1.26 5.35 7.44
N GLY A 23 0.48 6.29 7.98
CA GLY A 23 0.37 7.64 7.46
C GLY A 23 1.70 8.39 7.47
N SER A 24 2.38 8.35 8.62
CA SER A 24 3.71 8.95 8.80
C SER A 24 4.73 8.32 7.86
N PHE A 25 4.75 6.98 7.75
CA PHE A 25 5.67 6.25 6.88
C PHE A 25 5.47 6.62 5.40
N ALA A 26 4.22 6.72 4.94
CA ALA A 26 3.93 7.08 3.56
C ALA A 26 4.30 8.54 3.24
N ILE A 27 4.23 9.46 4.21
CA ILE A 27 4.66 10.85 4.07
C ILE A 27 6.20 10.96 4.09
N THR A 28 6.88 10.28 5.02
CA THR A 28 8.34 10.42 5.18
C THR A 28 9.14 9.58 4.18
N PHE A 29 8.59 8.44 3.74
CA PHE A 29 9.26 7.51 2.82
C PHE A 29 8.33 7.09 1.65
N PRO A 30 7.81 8.04 0.85
CA PRO A 30 6.82 7.76 -0.18
C PRO A 30 7.30 6.77 -1.25
N VAL A 31 8.59 6.79 -1.59
CA VAL A 31 9.17 5.84 -2.55
C VAL A 31 9.19 4.41 -1.99
N ALA A 32 9.53 4.24 -0.70
CA ALA A 32 9.51 2.94 -0.06
C ALA A 32 8.06 2.42 0.07
N ALA A 33 7.13 3.29 0.46
CA ALA A 33 5.71 2.98 0.49
C ALA A 33 5.20 2.53 -0.89
N GLY A 34 5.48 3.28 -1.95
CA GLY A 34 5.09 2.92 -3.31
C GLY A 34 5.64 1.56 -3.75
N LYS A 35 6.87 1.21 -3.34
CA LYS A 35 7.44 -0.13 -3.60
C LYS A 35 6.66 -1.23 -2.87
N THR A 36 6.24 -1.00 -1.63
CA THR A 36 5.45 -2.00 -0.86
C THR A 36 4.08 -2.28 -1.48
N PHE A 37 3.46 -1.25 -2.08
CA PHE A 37 2.20 -1.38 -2.82
C PHE A 37 2.39 -1.92 -4.25
N GLY A 38 3.63 -2.11 -4.72
CA GLY A 38 3.91 -2.61 -6.07
C GLY A 38 3.71 -1.59 -7.18
N LEU A 39 3.71 -0.29 -6.86
CA LEU A 39 3.50 0.79 -7.84
C LEU A 39 4.76 1.14 -8.65
N TYR A 40 5.93 0.68 -8.18
CA TYR A 40 7.15 0.71 -8.97
C TYR A 40 7.31 -0.62 -9.71
N PRO A 41 7.55 -0.60 -11.03
CA PRO A 41 7.92 -1.81 -11.74
C PRO A 41 9.19 -2.37 -11.09
N HIS A 42 9.17 -3.65 -10.71
CA HIS A 42 10.41 -4.37 -10.43
C HIS A 42 11.26 -4.22 -11.68
N SER A 43 12.43 -3.59 -11.55
CA SER A 43 13.44 -3.64 -12.60
C SER A 43 13.66 -5.12 -12.91
N SER A 44 13.15 -5.59 -14.05
CA SER A 44 13.50 -6.88 -14.62
C SER A 44 14.95 -6.83 -15.07
N SER A 45 15.88 -6.64 -14.14
CA SER A 45 17.29 -6.94 -14.32
C SER A 45 17.47 -8.45 -14.18
N SER A 46 16.88 -9.20 -15.11
CA SER A 46 17.10 -10.64 -15.29
C SER A 46 16.94 -11.07 -16.75
N SER A 47 17.24 -10.17 -17.70
CA SER A 47 17.62 -10.54 -19.07
C SER A 47 19.15 -10.71 -19.24
N LEU A 48 19.91 -10.76 -18.14
CA LEU A 48 21.32 -11.13 -18.10
C LEU A 48 21.54 -12.35 -17.19
N SER A 49 21.09 -13.52 -17.64
CA SER A 49 21.61 -14.81 -17.15
C SER A 49 21.61 -15.84 -18.28
N GLY A 50 22.70 -15.84 -19.04
CA GLY A 50 23.34 -17.04 -19.60
C GLY A 50 22.51 -17.97 -20.48
N SER A 51 22.57 -17.74 -21.80
CA SER A 51 22.60 -18.86 -22.76
C SER A 51 23.93 -18.85 -23.50
N PRO A 52 24.75 -19.92 -23.43
CA PRO A 52 25.90 -20.07 -24.29
C PRO A 52 25.40 -20.56 -25.65
N SER A 53 25.27 -19.65 -26.61
CA SER A 53 24.94 -20.01 -27.99
C SER A 53 26.22 -20.37 -28.75
N THR A 54 26.51 -21.66 -28.84
CA THR A 54 27.37 -22.25 -29.87
C THR A 54 26.55 -22.46 -31.14
N ALA A 55 26.63 -21.54 -32.10
CA ALA A 55 26.17 -21.78 -33.47
C ALA A 55 27.02 -20.97 -34.50
N PRO A 56 27.28 -21.51 -35.70
CA PRO A 56 28.41 -21.14 -36.57
C PRO A 56 28.14 -19.93 -37.49
N PRO A 57 29.18 -19.34 -38.11
CA PRO A 57 29.08 -18.09 -38.85
C PRO A 57 28.44 -18.30 -40.23
N GLY A 58 27.20 -17.84 -40.38
CA GLY A 58 26.47 -17.87 -41.64
C GLY A 58 25.43 -16.74 -41.67
N THR A 59 25.80 -15.67 -42.38
CA THR A 59 24.95 -14.78 -43.16
C THR A 59 23.47 -14.70 -42.75
N ASN A 60 23.09 -13.64 -42.02
CA ASN A 60 21.85 -12.90 -42.27
C ASN A 60 21.90 -11.54 -41.57
N ALA A 61 21.82 -10.52 -42.41
CA ALA A 61 21.76 -9.12 -42.04
C ALA A 61 20.54 -8.84 -41.15
N ASN A 62 20.77 -8.19 -40.01
CA ASN A 62 19.76 -7.32 -39.43
C ASN A 62 20.42 -6.04 -38.87
N PRO A 63 20.40 -4.93 -39.61
CA PRO A 63 20.89 -3.64 -39.15
C PRO A 63 19.74 -2.86 -38.48
N THR A 64 19.16 -3.37 -37.40
CA THR A 64 18.19 -2.60 -36.59
C THR A 64 18.46 -2.76 -35.10
N LYS A 65 19.74 -2.64 -34.70
CA LYS A 65 20.07 -2.27 -33.32
C LYS A 65 20.02 -0.75 -33.25
N SER A 66 18.81 -0.21 -33.13
CA SER A 66 18.55 1.20 -32.87
C SER A 66 19.25 1.61 -31.56
N ARG A 67 20.49 2.08 -31.70
CA ARG A 67 21.12 3.04 -30.79
C ARG A 67 20.42 4.39 -30.98
N THR A 68 19.11 4.45 -30.74
CA THR A 68 18.48 5.71 -30.40
C THR A 68 18.67 5.84 -28.90
N SER A 69 19.29 6.93 -28.46
CA SER A 69 19.19 7.43 -27.07
C SER A 69 17.80 7.07 -26.52
N PRO A 70 17.64 6.62 -25.25
CA PRO A 70 16.31 6.46 -24.69
C PRO A 70 15.54 7.72 -25.05
N ALA A 71 14.46 7.57 -25.81
CA ALA A 71 13.73 8.70 -26.35
C ALA A 71 13.45 9.61 -25.16
N GLU A 72 13.82 10.89 -25.24
CA GLU A 72 13.71 11.84 -24.12
C GLU A 72 12.32 11.76 -23.43
N HIS A 73 11.29 11.43 -24.23
CA HIS A 73 9.94 11.07 -23.81
C HIS A 73 9.85 9.89 -22.82
N ALA A 74 10.55 8.77 -23.04
CA ALA A 74 10.52 7.61 -22.14
C ALA A 74 11.08 7.94 -20.74
N ASN A 75 12.12 8.79 -20.67
CA ASN A 75 12.65 9.25 -19.39
C ASN A 75 11.69 10.22 -18.69
N ALA A 76 11.06 11.12 -19.46
CA ALA A 76 10.05 12.03 -18.95
C ALA A 76 8.82 11.29 -18.40
N ASP A 77 8.35 10.24 -19.09
CA ASP A 77 7.22 9.42 -18.65
C ASP A 77 7.51 8.68 -17.33
N VAL A 78 8.70 8.11 -17.20
CA VAL A 78 9.14 7.45 -15.95
C VAL A 78 9.25 8.45 -14.80
N ALA A 79 9.78 9.65 -15.05
CA ALA A 79 9.87 10.71 -14.05
C ALA A 79 8.48 11.20 -13.61
N ASN A 80 7.57 11.41 -14.57
CA ASN A 80 6.19 11.79 -14.30
C ASN A 80 5.44 10.72 -13.50
N HIS A 81 5.62 9.43 -13.84
CA HIS A 81 5.03 8.32 -13.07
C HIS A 81 5.57 8.26 -11.64
N ALA A 82 6.89 8.41 -11.46
CA ALA A 82 7.50 8.43 -10.13
C ALA A 82 7.00 9.60 -9.28
N ALA A 83 6.84 10.79 -9.88
CA ALA A 83 6.27 11.96 -9.21
C ALA A 83 4.79 11.74 -8.84
N ALA A 84 4.00 11.15 -9.75
CA ALA A 84 2.59 10.82 -9.50
C ALA A 84 2.43 9.78 -8.38
N VAL A 85 3.26 8.73 -8.37
CA VAL A 85 3.27 7.72 -7.29
C VAL A 85 3.66 8.36 -5.97
N THR A 86 4.70 9.19 -5.94
CA THR A 86 5.15 9.88 -4.72
C THR A 86 4.04 10.76 -4.15
N THR A 87 3.37 11.54 -5.00
CA THR A 87 2.25 12.40 -4.61
C THR A 87 1.08 11.56 -4.07
N SER A 88 0.75 10.45 -4.75
CA SER A 88 -0.31 9.53 -4.32
C SER A 88 -0.01 8.92 -2.95
N MET A 89 1.25 8.55 -2.68
CA MET A 89 1.66 8.01 -1.38
C MET A 89 1.60 9.08 -0.28
N ALA A 90 1.98 10.32 -0.57
CA ALA A 90 1.84 11.42 0.39
C ALA A 90 0.36 11.70 0.73
N LEU A 91 -0.53 11.68 -0.27
CA LEU A 91 -1.98 11.83 -0.07
C LEU A 91 -2.58 10.66 0.72
N LEU A 92 -2.17 9.43 0.40
CA LEU A 92 -2.53 8.23 1.16
C LEU A 92 -2.08 8.35 2.62
N GLY A 93 -0.87 8.86 2.82
CA GLY A 93 -0.31 9.06 4.15
C GLY A 93 -1.06 10.11 4.96
N ALA A 94 -1.42 11.23 4.33
CA ALA A 94 -2.22 12.27 4.96
C ALA A 94 -3.63 11.78 5.35
N ARG A 95 -4.25 10.96 4.49
CA ARG A 95 -5.53 10.29 4.78
C ARG A 95 -5.43 9.41 6.02
N ASP A 96 -4.44 8.51 6.04
CA ASP A 96 -4.25 7.56 7.13
C ASP A 96 -3.90 8.28 8.44
N LEU A 97 -3.06 9.32 8.39
CA LEU A 97 -2.74 10.14 9.56
C LEU A 97 -3.99 10.87 10.11
N SER A 98 -4.84 11.38 9.22
CA SER A 98 -6.08 12.06 9.61
C SER A 98 -7.05 11.12 10.32
N ILE A 99 -7.22 9.90 9.79
CA ILE A 99 -8.03 8.84 10.42
C ILE A 99 -7.43 8.45 11.77
N GLY A 100 -6.12 8.24 11.82
CA GLY A 100 -5.41 7.87 13.06
C GLY A 100 -5.54 8.93 14.16
N LEU A 101 -5.40 10.21 13.82
CA LEU A 101 -5.61 11.32 14.77
C LEU A 101 -7.07 11.43 15.24
N ALA A 102 -8.04 11.23 14.34
CA ALA A 102 -9.45 11.20 14.70
C ALA A 102 -9.76 10.07 15.69
N LEU A 103 -9.26 8.86 15.42
CA LEU A 103 -9.39 7.71 16.33
C LEU A 103 -8.71 7.97 17.67
N ALA A 104 -7.50 8.55 17.68
CA ALA A 104 -6.80 8.89 18.91
C ALA A 104 -7.60 9.89 19.76
N LYS A 105 -8.22 10.91 19.14
CA LYS A 105 -9.07 11.87 19.85
C LYS A 105 -10.32 11.20 20.43
N LEU A 106 -11.01 10.36 19.65
CA LEU A 106 -12.20 9.64 20.11
C LEU A 106 -11.86 8.67 21.27
N GLY A 107 -10.71 7.98 21.16
CA GLY A 107 -10.20 7.12 22.22
C GLY A 107 -9.75 7.88 23.47
N ALA A 108 -9.28 9.12 23.34
CA ALA A 108 -8.98 9.99 24.48
C ALA A 108 -10.27 10.45 25.20
N ASP A 109 -11.31 10.76 24.43
CA ASP A 109 -12.63 11.20 24.95
C ASP A 109 -13.52 10.03 25.42
N ALA A 110 -13.01 8.79 25.37
CA ALA A 110 -13.75 7.56 25.69
C ALA A 110 -15.05 7.36 24.86
N LYS A 111 -15.09 7.92 23.65
CA LYS A 111 -16.18 7.80 22.67
C LYS A 111 -16.00 6.52 21.83
N LEU A 112 -16.19 5.38 22.47
CA LEU A 112 -15.92 4.07 21.88
C LEU A 112 -16.82 3.74 20.67
N PRO A 113 -18.14 3.97 20.72
CA PRO A 113 -19.01 3.69 19.57
C PRO A 113 -18.66 4.53 18.33
N GLU A 114 -18.32 5.80 18.54
CA GLU A 114 -17.89 6.69 17.46
C GLU A 114 -16.53 6.27 16.91
N MET A 115 -15.60 5.83 17.76
CA MET A 115 -14.32 5.29 17.32
C MET A 115 -14.52 4.04 16.45
N GLY A 116 -15.41 3.13 16.86
CA GLY A 116 -15.78 1.96 16.05
C GLY A 116 -16.38 2.35 14.70
N THR A 117 -17.24 3.37 14.69
CA THR A 117 -17.86 3.89 13.45
C THR A 117 -16.80 4.41 12.47
N VAL A 118 -15.79 5.13 12.95
CA VAL A 118 -14.69 5.62 12.10
C VAL A 118 -13.85 4.46 11.57
N ILE A 119 -13.57 3.43 12.38
CA ILE A 119 -12.86 2.23 11.92
C ILE A 119 -13.64 1.54 10.81
N LEU A 120 -14.94 1.32 11.01
CA LEU A 120 -15.82 0.69 10.00
C LEU A 120 -15.95 1.53 8.73
N ALA A 121 -15.99 2.86 8.84
CA ALA A 121 -15.95 3.74 7.67
C ALA A 121 -14.62 3.60 6.91
N GLY A 122 -13.49 3.48 7.62
CA GLY A 122 -12.17 3.21 7.05
C GLY A 122 -12.07 1.88 6.31
N MET A 123 -12.90 0.90 6.65
CA MET A 123 -12.92 -0.41 5.97
C MET A 123 -13.28 -0.32 4.49
N VAL A 124 -14.00 0.72 4.06
CA VAL A 124 -14.25 0.97 2.64
C VAL A 124 -12.93 1.18 1.89
N LEU A 125 -12.00 1.94 2.47
CA LEU A 125 -10.67 2.17 1.90
C LEU A 125 -9.85 0.88 1.93
N CYS A 126 -9.87 0.15 3.05
CA CYS A 126 -9.17 -1.13 3.15
C CYS A 126 -9.66 -2.16 2.13
N ALA A 127 -10.96 -2.20 1.84
CA ALA A 127 -11.52 -3.10 0.82
C ALA A 127 -10.99 -2.76 -0.57
N VAL A 128 -10.88 -1.48 -0.91
CA VAL A 128 -10.28 -1.01 -2.16
C VAL A 128 -8.78 -1.34 -2.18
N ASP A 129 -8.05 -1.12 -1.10
CA ASP A 129 -6.62 -1.41 -1.00
C ASP A 129 -6.34 -2.92 -1.15
N VAL A 130 -7.12 -3.78 -0.48
CA VAL A 130 -7.05 -5.25 -0.61
C VAL A 130 -7.31 -5.68 -2.06
N TYR A 131 -8.34 -5.11 -2.69
CA TYR A 131 -8.69 -5.41 -4.08
C TYR A 131 -7.55 -5.04 -5.05
N GLN A 132 -6.97 -3.85 -4.87
CA GLN A 132 -5.86 -3.39 -5.72
C GLN A 132 -4.59 -4.20 -5.47
N ILE A 133 -4.25 -4.52 -4.22
CA ILE A 133 -3.09 -5.36 -3.90
C ILE A 133 -3.27 -6.78 -4.45
N TRP A 134 -4.48 -7.34 -4.37
CA TRP A 134 -4.77 -8.63 -4.99
C TRP A 134 -4.53 -8.57 -6.51
N ARG A 135 -5.02 -7.52 -7.19
CA ARG A 135 -4.78 -7.34 -8.62
C ARG A 135 -3.31 -7.14 -8.99
N LEU A 136 -2.54 -6.39 -8.19
CA LEU A 136 -1.16 -6.01 -8.51
C LEU A 136 -0.10 -7.02 -8.05
N ARG A 137 -0.28 -7.63 -6.87
CA ARG A 137 0.73 -8.52 -6.23
C ARG A 137 0.29 -9.98 -6.12
N GLY A 138 -0.95 -10.28 -6.49
CA GLY A 138 -1.51 -11.64 -6.47
C GLY A 138 -2.20 -12.01 -5.16
N ALA A 139 -2.76 -13.22 -5.14
CA ALA A 139 -3.66 -13.69 -4.08
C ALA A 139 -3.02 -13.76 -2.69
N GLY A 140 -1.73 -14.10 -2.60
CA GLY A 140 -1.04 -14.21 -1.31
C GLY A 140 -0.98 -12.88 -0.54
N TRP A 141 -0.61 -11.80 -1.22
CA TRP A 141 -0.58 -10.46 -0.62
C TRP A 141 -2.00 -9.93 -0.36
N GLY A 142 -2.94 -10.15 -1.28
CA GLY A 142 -4.34 -9.80 -1.06
C GLY A 142 -4.92 -10.46 0.19
N ALA A 143 -4.67 -11.76 0.39
CA ALA A 143 -5.14 -12.51 1.56
C ALA A 143 -4.55 -11.99 2.88
N ALA A 144 -3.26 -11.65 2.91
CA ALA A 144 -2.63 -11.09 4.10
C ALA A 144 -3.26 -9.75 4.52
N PHE A 145 -3.51 -8.85 3.56
CA PHE A 145 -4.21 -7.59 3.82
C PHE A 145 -5.68 -7.82 4.20
N ALA A 146 -6.35 -8.80 3.59
CA ALA A 146 -7.72 -9.16 3.93
C ALA A 146 -7.84 -9.68 5.38
N ALA A 147 -6.85 -10.43 5.87
CA ALA A 147 -6.80 -10.88 7.26
C ALA A 147 -6.68 -9.70 8.24
N GLY A 148 -5.78 -8.75 7.96
CA GLY A 148 -5.64 -7.53 8.74
C GLY A 148 -6.93 -6.69 8.75
N ALA A 149 -7.54 -6.52 7.58
CA ALA A 149 -8.84 -5.88 7.41
C ALA A 149 -9.92 -6.57 8.25
N GLY A 150 -9.98 -7.90 8.25
CA GLY A 150 -10.93 -8.67 9.08
C GLY A 150 -10.76 -8.45 10.58
N ILE A 151 -9.52 -8.34 11.06
CA ILE A 151 -9.24 -8.00 12.46
C ILE A 151 -9.80 -6.61 12.80
N TRP A 152 -9.59 -5.62 11.93
CA TRP A 152 -10.11 -4.26 12.14
C TRP A 152 -11.64 -4.20 12.09
N VAL A 153 -12.29 -4.98 11.23
CA VAL A 153 -13.76 -5.13 11.24
C VAL A 153 -14.22 -5.66 12.58
N GLY A 154 -13.59 -6.71 13.11
CA GLY A 154 -13.93 -7.26 14.42
C GLY A 154 -13.79 -6.24 15.54
N ILE A 155 -12.71 -5.45 15.52
CA ILE A 155 -12.49 -4.36 16.47
C ILE A 155 -13.57 -3.27 16.34
N GLY A 156 -13.87 -2.83 15.11
CA GLY A 156 -14.87 -1.80 14.83
C GLY A 156 -16.28 -2.21 15.24
N VAL A 157 -16.71 -3.42 14.87
CA VAL A 157 -18.02 -3.97 15.26
C VAL A 157 -18.14 -4.07 16.77
N GLY A 158 -17.12 -4.60 17.45
CA GLY A 158 -17.15 -4.71 18.90
C GLY A 158 -17.19 -3.37 19.64
N LEU A 159 -16.51 -2.35 19.11
CA LEU A 159 -16.57 -0.98 19.64
C LEU A 159 -17.94 -0.32 19.48
N VAL A 160 -18.62 -0.56 18.34
CA VAL A 160 -19.97 -0.02 18.09
C VAL A 160 -21.04 -0.66 18.98
N GLN A 161 -20.79 -1.87 19.49
CA GLN A 161 -21.73 -2.62 20.32
C GLN A 161 -21.62 -2.34 21.84
N LEU A 162 -20.67 -1.50 22.27
CA LEU A 162 -20.52 -1.06 23.66
C LEU A 162 -21.48 0.07 24.02
#